data_AF-A0A1Q5MEK8-F1
#
_entry.id   AF-A0A1Q5MEK8-F1
#
_cell.length_a   1.000
_cell.length_b   1.000
_cell.length_c   1.000
_cell.angle_alpha   90.00
_cell.angle_beta   90.00
_cell.angle_gamma   90.00
#
_symmetry.space_group_name_H-M   'P 1'
#
loop_
_entity.id
_entity.type
_entity.pdbx_description
1 polymer ?
#
loop_
_entity_poly.entity_id
_entity_poly.type
_entity_poly.pdbx_seq_one_letter_code
_entity_poly.pdbx_strand_id
1 'polypeptide(L)' 'MRCRTASVSEDDDKLETPVCGWADHSTYGVVNGLDLAAAEKGGSGGLSTDDVASFAAELRSAARVKA' A
#
# COMPACT_ATOMS: atom_id res chain seq x y z
N MET A 1 5.01 1.60 11.67
CA MET A 1 4.56 1.51 10.26
C MET A 1 3.82 2.79 9.95
N ARG A 2 3.85 3.27 8.70
CA ARG A 2 3.03 4.39 8.25
C ARG A 2 2.33 4.02 6.96
N CYS A 3 1.04 4.34 6.88
CA CYS A 3 0.22 4.14 5.70
C CYS A 3 -0.32 5.48 5.21
N ARG A 4 -0.34 5.68 3.90
CA ARG A 4 -0.89 6.87 3.23
C ARG A 4 -1.42 6.48 1.86
N THR A 5 -2.42 7.20 1.38
CA THR A 5 -2.79 7.15 -0.04
C THR A 5 -1.82 8.00 -0.83
N ALA A 6 -1.13 7.39 -1.80
CA ALA A 6 -0.38 8.08 -2.82
C ALA A 6 -1.31 8.39 -4.00
N SER A 7 -1.20 9.58 -4.57
CA SER A 7 -1.92 9.97 -5.77
C SER A 7 -0.94 10.24 -6.90
N VAL A 8 -1.18 9.63 -8.06
CA VAL A 8 -0.49 9.92 -9.31
C VAL A 8 -1.52 10.50 -10.26
N SER A 9 -1.17 11.61 -10.92
CA SER A 9 -2.03 12.26 -11.90
C SER A 9 -1.26 12.47 -13.18
N GLU A 10 -1.83 12.05 -14.30
CA GLU A 10 -1.31 12.25 -15.65
C GLU A 10 -2.47 12.74 -16.51
N ASP A 11 -2.37 13.95 -17.08
CA ASP A 11 -3.49 14.65 -17.74
C ASP A 11 -4.79 14.65 -16.91
N ASP A 12 -5.88 14.07 -17.43
CA ASP A 12 -7.18 13.94 -16.76
C ASP A 12 -7.29 12.67 -15.90
N ASP A 13 -6.29 11.78 -15.95
CA ASP A 13 -6.28 10.53 -15.21
C ASP A 13 -5.71 10.72 -13.80
N LYS A 14 -6.40 10.14 -12.81
CA LYS A 14 -5.97 10.13 -11.41
C LYS A 14 -6.00 8.71 -10.88
N LEU A 15 -4.84 8.24 -10.43
CA LEU A 15 -4.67 6.97 -9.72
C LEU A 15 -4.40 7.25 -8.24
N GLU A 16 -5.23 6.69 -7.36
CA GLU A 16 -5.00 6.66 -5.92
C GLU A 16 -4.63 5.25 -5.49
N THR A 17 -3.51 5.10 -4.76
CA THR A 17 -3.03 3.80 -4.26
C THR A 17 -2.61 3.91 -2.79
N PRO A 18 -3.13 3.06 -1.89
CA PRO A 18 -2.62 2.96 -0.53
C PRO A 18 -1.20 2.39 -0.51
N VAL A 19 -0.32 3.06 0.22
CA VAL A 19 1.08 2.67 0.41
C VAL A 19 1.37 2.59 1.91
N CYS A 20 1.85 1.44 2.36
CA CYS A 20 2.31 1.19 3.72
C CYS A 20 3.80 0.90 3.74
N GLY A 21 4.54 1.66 4.55
CA GLY A 21 5.99 1.53 4.68
C GLY A 21 6.43 1.29 6.11
N TRP A 22 7.53 0.54 6.27
CA TRP A 22 8.28 0.50 7.52
C TRP A 22 9.77 0.33 7.34
N ALA A 23 10.48 0.78 8.36
CA ALA A 23 11.85 0.42 8.66
C ALA A 23 11.94 0.07 10.14
N ASP A 24 12.65 -1.00 10.47
CA ASP A 24 13.17 -1.25 11.82
C ASP A 24 14.61 -1.76 11.73
N HIS A 25 15.20 -2.10 12.88
CA HIS A 25 16.61 -2.48 12.99
C HIS A 25 17.01 -3.62 12.04
N SER A 26 16.09 -4.49 11.64
CA SER A 26 16.40 -5.72 10.90
C SER A 26 15.64 -5.85 9.58
N THR A 27 14.65 -5.01 9.30
CA THR A 27 13.82 -5.11 8.10
C THR A 27 13.41 -3.74 7.57
N TYR A 28 13.33 -3.64 6.24
CA TYR A 28 12.65 -2.56 5.53
C TYR A 28 11.59 -3.19 4.63
N GLY A 29 10.41 -2.57 4.54
CA GLY A 29 9.34 -3.06 3.70
C GLY A 29 8.40 -1.97 3.22
N VAL A 30 7.89 -2.19 2.00
CA VAL A 30 6.90 -1.34 1.33
C VAL A 30 5.83 -2.25 0.77
N VAL A 31 4.57 -1.89 1.00
CA VAL A 31 3.39 -2.56 0.47
C VAL A 31 2.58 -1.52 -0.29
N ASN A 32 2.26 -1.81 -1.55
CA ASN A 32 1.41 -0.98 -2.41
C ASN A 32 0.15 -1.76 -2.73
N GLY A 33 -1.02 -1.19 -2.44
CA GLY A 33 -2.31 -1.77 -2.83
C GLY A 33 -2.72 -1.26 -4.20
N LEU A 34 -2.60 -2.11 -5.22
CA LEU A 34 -2.97 -1.78 -6.59
C LEU A 34 -4.25 -2.54 -6.98
N ASP A 35 -5.27 -1.79 -7.40
CA ASP A 35 -6.45 -2.33 -8.07
C ASP A 35 -6.55 -1.72 -9.46
N LEU A 36 -6.14 -2.48 -10.47
CA LEU A 36 -6.11 -2.02 -11.86
C LEU A 36 -7.52 -1.88 -12.45
N ALA A 37 -8.51 -2.64 -11.97
CA ALA A 37 -9.88 -2.54 -12.45
C ALA A 37 -10.57 -1.28 -11.88
N ALA A 38 -10.26 -0.91 -10.63
CA ALA A 38 -10.68 0.36 -10.06
C ALA A 38 -9.96 1.56 -10.71
N ALA A 39 -8.67 1.39 -11.04
CA ALA A 39 -7.90 2.40 -11.77
C ALA A 39 -8.51 2.70 -13.14
N GLU A 40 -8.84 1.66 -13.93
CA GLU A 40 -9.49 1.80 -15.25
C GLU A 40 -10.84 2.55 -15.17
N LYS A 41 -11.55 2.46 -14.04
CA LYS A 41 -12.85 3.11 -13.81
C LYS A 41 -12.78 4.52 -13.23
N GLY A 42 -11.59 5.14 -13.14
CA GLY A 42 -11.43 6.50 -12.62
C GLY A 42 -11.21 6.61 -11.10
N GLY A 43 -10.67 5.55 -10.48
CA GLY A 43 -9.73 5.71 -9.36
C GLY A 43 -10.29 5.90 -7.94
N SER A 44 -11.58 5.70 -7.68
CA SER A 44 -12.19 5.98 -6.35
C SER A 44 -12.78 4.76 -5.62
N GLY A 45 -12.57 3.54 -6.12
CA GLY A 45 -13.15 2.31 -5.55
C GLY A 45 -12.15 1.16 -5.33
N GLY A 46 -10.85 1.44 -5.30
CA GLY A 46 -9.80 0.42 -5.14
C GLY A 46 -9.68 -0.12 -3.71
N LEU A 47 -8.59 -0.85 -3.47
CA LEU A 47 -8.26 -1.41 -2.15
C LEU A 47 -8.26 -0.32 -1.06
N SER A 48 -8.87 -0.63 0.08
CA SER A 48 -8.89 0.29 1.22
C SER A 48 -7.50 0.41 1.85
N THR A 49 -7.21 1.57 2.46
CA THR A 49 -5.94 1.74 3.19
C THR A 49 -5.85 0.80 4.39
N ASP A 50 -6.97 0.50 5.04
CA ASP A 50 -7.01 -0.36 6.22
C ASP A 50 -6.71 -1.83 5.88
N ASP A 51 -7.21 -2.33 4.75
CA ASP A 51 -6.91 -3.69 4.30
C ASP A 51 -5.41 -3.84 3.98
N VAL A 52 -4.85 -2.83 3.30
CA VAL A 52 -3.42 -2.81 2.96
C VAL A 52 -2.55 -2.63 4.20
N ALA A 53 -3.00 -1.86 5.19
CA ALA A 53 -2.35 -1.74 6.49
C ALA A 53 -2.35 -3.05 7.28
N SER A 54 -3.49 -3.76 7.28
CA SER A 54 -3.63 -5.07 7.91
C SER A 54 -2.66 -6.08 7.30
N PHE A 55 -2.66 -6.19 5.96
CA PHE A 55 -1.71 -7.05 5.26
C PHE A 55 -0.25 -6.66 5.51
N ALA A 56 0.08 -5.37 5.51
CA ALA A 56 1.44 -4.91 5.82
C ALA A 56 1.88 -5.30 7.24
N ALA A 57 0.96 -5.37 8.22
CA ALA A 57 1.26 -5.79 9.58
C ALA A 57 1.55 -7.29 9.67
N GLU A 58 0.77 -8.10 8.94
CA GLU A 58 1.01 -9.54 8.80
C GLU A 58 2.36 -9.80 8.12
N LEU A 59 2.62 -9.15 6.98
CA LEU A 59 3.87 -9.29 6.24
C LEU A 59 5.08 -8.89 7.09
N ARG A 60 4.99 -7.76 7.82
CA ARG A 60 6.06 -7.34 8.72
C ARG A 60 6.34 -8.39 9.81
N SER A 61 5.31 -9.02 10.34
CA SER A 61 5.44 -10.05 11.37
C SER A 61 6.07 -11.33 10.81
N ALA A 62 5.67 -11.72 9.59
CA ALA A 62 6.21 -12.88 8.89
C ALA A 62 7.66 -12.69 8.39
N ALA A 63 8.00 -11.47 7.94
CA ALA A 63 9.31 -11.14 7.40
C ALA A 63 10.41 -11.05 8.47
N ARG A 64 10.05 -10.98 9.77
CA ARG A 64 11.02 -11.04 10.85
C ARG A 64 11.66 -12.43 10.88
N VAL A 65 12.93 -12.49 10.51
CA VAL A 65 13.77 -13.64 10.82
C VAL A 65 13.83 -13.77 12.34
N LYS A 66 13.34 -14.90 12.89
CA LYS A 66 13.60 -15.25 14.30
C LYS A 66 15.11 -15.39 14.45
N ALA A 67 15.72 -14.47 15.20
CA ALA A 67 17.07 -14.64 15.70
C ALA A 67 17.12 -15.80 16.70
#